data_AF-A0A7J2PL61-F1
#
_entry.id   AF-A0A7J2PL61-F1
#
_cell.length_a   1.000
_cell.length_b   1.000
_cell.length_c   1.000
_cell.angle_alpha   90.00
_cell.angle_beta   90.00
_cell.angle_gamma   90.00
#
_symmetry.space_group_name_H-M   'P 1'
#
loop_
_entity.id
_entity.type
_entity.pdbx_description
1 polymer ?
#
loop_
_entity_poly.entity_id
_entity_poly.type
_entity_poly.pdbx_seq_one_letter_code
_entity_poly.pdbx_strand_id
1 'polypeptide(L)'
;ETSYGIGLSLVRITQAILNDENSILPVSCFIDDYIGIQDVYLSLPAVVNKEGIRDVLKLELNQEEQEKLRHSAQTLKEVLKEVGLN
;
A
#
# COMPACT_ATOMS: atom_id res chain seq x y z
N GLU A 1 -14.33 -9.28 17.09
CA GLU A 1 -13.04 -8.68 17.49
C GLU A 1 -12.29 -8.00 16.33
N THR A 2 -12.19 -8.54 15.10
CA THR A 2 -11.48 -7.84 13.98
C THR A 2 -12.35 -6.91 13.13
N SER A 3 -13.67 -7.13 13.08
CA SER A 3 -14.59 -6.42 12.18
C SER A 3 -14.73 -4.91 12.49
N TYR A 4 -14.63 -4.51 13.76
CA TYR A 4 -14.72 -3.09 14.14
C TYR A 4 -13.49 -2.29 13.70
N GLY A 5 -12.30 -2.87 13.86
CA GLY A 5 -11.05 -2.24 13.43
C GLY A 5 -11.03 -1.99 11.93
N ILE A 6 -11.32 -3.01 11.13
CA ILE A 6 -11.37 -2.85 9.67
C ILE A 6 -12.52 -1.92 9.23
N GLY A 7 -13.66 -1.94 9.93
CA GLY A 7 -14.75 -1.01 9.69
C GLY A 7 -14.32 0.45 9.87
N LEU A 8 -13.60 0.76 10.95
CA LEU A 8 -13.10 2.11 11.19
C LEU A 8 -12.04 2.52 10.16
N SER A 9 -11.15 1.60 9.74
CA SER A 9 -10.19 1.86 8.67
C SER A 9 -10.89 2.22 7.35
N LEU A 10 -11.95 1.50 6.99
CA LEU A 10 -12.75 1.79 5.79
C LEU A 10 -13.47 3.14 5.90
N VAL A 11 -14.03 3.48 7.07
CA VAL A 11 -14.62 4.80 7.31
C VAL A 11 -13.58 5.90 7.10
N ARG A 12 -12.36 5.72 7.60
CA ARG A 12 -11.30 6.72 7.44
C ARG A 12 -10.88 6.93 5.99
N ILE A 13 -10.71 5.83 5.24
CA ILE A 13 -10.33 5.88 3.82
C ILE A 13 -11.44 6.51 2.99
N THR A 14 -12.69 6.09 3.19
CA THR A 14 -13.83 6.65 2.45
C THR A 14 -14.04 8.14 2.78
N GLN A 15 -13.86 8.55 4.03
CA GLN A 15 -13.91 9.96 4.41
C GLN A 15 -12.83 10.78 3.69
N ALA A 16 -11.59 10.27 3.61
CA ALA A 16 -10.52 10.98 2.90
C ALA A 16 -10.87 11.22 1.41
N ILE A 17 -11.46 10.22 0.76
CA ILE A 17 -11.89 10.31 -0.63
C ILE A 17 -13.08 11.27 -0.79
N LEU A 18 -14.15 11.06 -0.03
CA LEU A 18 -15.41 11.82 -0.19
C LEU A 18 -15.25 13.31 0.13
N ASN A 19 -14.37 13.65 1.06
CA ASN A 19 -14.12 15.03 1.47
C ASN A 19 -12.95 15.70 0.71
N ASP A 20 -12.35 15.02 -0.27
CA ASP A 20 -11.15 15.50 -0.98
C ASP A 20 -10.00 15.87 -0.02
N GLU A 21 -9.89 15.15 1.09
CA GLU A 21 -8.85 15.39 2.09
C GLU A 21 -7.56 14.80 1.54
N ASN A 22 -6.53 15.63 1.27
CA ASN A 22 -5.19 15.15 0.91
C ASN A 22 -4.49 14.46 2.11
N SER A 23 -5.04 13.33 2.55
CA SER A 23 -4.67 12.61 3.76
C SER A 23 -3.57 11.61 3.47
N ILE A 24 -2.57 11.54 4.33
CA ILE A 24 -1.55 10.48 4.26
C ILE A 24 -2.08 9.25 5.00
N LEU A 25 -2.32 8.16 4.28
CA LEU A 25 -2.85 6.90 4.82
C LEU A 25 -2.01 5.71 4.36
N PRO A 26 -1.79 4.70 5.21
CA PRO A 26 -1.18 3.44 4.77
C PRO A 26 -2.22 2.63 3.99
N VAL A 27 -2.06 2.53 2.68
CA VAL A 27 -2.97 1.79 1.79
C VAL A 27 -2.16 0.95 0.81
N SER A 28 -2.77 -0.13 0.31
CA SER A 28 -2.14 -0.97 -0.71
C SER A 28 -2.02 -0.21 -2.02
N CYS A 29 -0.80 0.03 -2.48
CA CYS A 29 -0.47 0.82 -3.65
C CYS A 29 0.21 -0.06 -4.70
N PHE A 30 -0.06 0.19 -5.99
CA PHE A 30 0.72 -0.42 -7.06
C PHE A 30 2.14 0.14 -7.05
N ILE A 31 3.13 -0.75 -7.01
CA ILE A 31 4.55 -0.40 -7.05
C ILE A 31 5.14 -0.87 -8.37
N ASP A 32 5.58 0.07 -9.20
CA ASP A 32 6.21 -0.23 -10.50
C ASP A 32 7.71 0.11 -10.55
N ASP A 33 8.22 0.86 -9.57
CA ASP A 33 9.66 1.12 -9.41
C ASP A 33 9.95 1.71 -8.02
N TYR A 34 10.11 0.85 -7.01
CA TYR A 34 10.49 1.26 -5.67
C TYR A 34 11.51 0.30 -5.06
N ILE A 35 12.77 0.76 -4.94
CA ILE A 35 13.83 0.00 -4.27
C ILE A 35 14.01 -1.39 -4.94
N GLY A 36 13.90 -1.46 -6.26
CA GLY A 36 14.00 -2.73 -7.02
C GLY A 36 12.77 -3.63 -6.92
N ILE A 37 11.68 -3.15 -6.34
CA ILE A 37 10.36 -3.79 -6.36
C ILE A 37 9.55 -3.19 -7.52
N GLN A 38 8.90 -4.04 -8.28
CA GLN A 38 8.06 -3.70 -9.44
C GLN A 38 6.89 -4.67 -9.52
N ASP A 39 5.82 -4.30 -10.22
CA ASP A 39 4.65 -5.14 -10.52
C ASP A 39 4.09 -5.92 -9.31
N VAL A 40 3.76 -5.19 -8.24
CA VAL A 40 3.09 -5.77 -7.04
C VAL A 40 2.36 -4.69 -6.26
N TYR A 41 1.27 -5.07 -5.59
CA TYR A 41 0.57 -4.21 -4.64
C TYR A 41 1.09 -4.41 -3.22
N LEU A 42 1.51 -3.33 -2.56
CA LEU A 42 2.04 -3.34 -1.20
C LEU A 42 1.58 -2.10 -0.43
N SER A 43 1.45 -2.24 0.90
CA SER A 43 1.08 -1.14 1.76
C SER A 43 2.23 -0.14 1.92
N LEU A 44 2.03 1.07 1.40
CA LEU A 44 2.91 2.22 1.61
C LEU A 44 2.07 3.44 2.04
N PRO A 45 2.67 4.44 2.72
CA PRO A 45 1.99 5.70 2.95
C PRO A 45 1.72 6.39 1.61
N ALA A 46 0.46 6.74 1.37
CA ALA A 46 0.05 7.44 0.16
C ALA A 46 -0.82 8.64 0.51
N VAL A 47 -0.72 9.69 -0.30
CA VAL A 47 -1.69 10.78 -0.30
C VAL A 47 -2.94 10.27 -1.00
N VAL A 48 -4.03 10.19 -0.26
CA VAL A 48 -5.36 9.81 -0.76
C VAL A 48 -6.22 11.06 -0.80
N ASN A 49 -7.03 11.25 -1.84
CA ASN A 49 -8.03 12.31 -1.95
C ASN A 49 -9.21 11.84 -2.84
N LYS A 50 -10.04 12.75 -3.39
CA LYS A 50 -11.20 12.35 -4.20
C LYS A 50 -10.86 11.58 -5.48
N GLU A 51 -9.62 11.68 -5.95
CA GLU A 51 -9.11 10.99 -7.14
C GLU A 51 -8.56 9.59 -6.78
N GLY A 52 -8.61 9.19 -5.50
CA GLY A 52 -8.03 7.95 -5.00
C GLY A 52 -6.60 8.18 -4.51
N ILE A 53 -5.67 7.28 -4.87
CA ILE A 53 -4.25 7.45 -4.57
C ILE A 53 -3.67 8.49 -5.52
N ARG A 54 -3.28 9.64 -4.97
CA ARG A 54 -2.64 10.73 -5.73
C ARG A 54 -1.14 10.55 -5.84
N ASP A 55 -0.49 10.29 -4.70
CA ASP A 55 0.97 10.12 -4.60
C ASP A 55 1.30 8.99 -3.62
N VAL A 56 2.31 8.19 -3.93
CA VAL A 56 2.91 7.24 -2.98
C VAL A 56 4.18 7.88 -2.41
N LEU A 57 4.29 7.98 -1.09
CA LEU A 57 5.44 8.59 -0.46
C LEU A 57 6.64 7.64 -0.53
N LYS A 58 7.77 8.14 -1.04
CA LYS A 58 9.05 7.45 -0.98
C LYS A 58 9.66 7.65 0.41
N LEU A 59 9.82 6.56 1.15
CA LEU A 59 10.41 6.59 2.49
C LEU A 59 11.92 6.43 2.40
N GLU A 60 12.65 7.17 3.24
CA GLU A 60 14.06 6.92 3.48
C GLU A 60 14.19 5.71 4.41
N LEU A 61 14.35 4.53 3.81
CA LEU A 61 14.51 3.27 4.53
C LEU A 61 15.98 2.91 4.68
N ASN A 62 16.36 2.39 5.84
CA ASN A 62 17.70 1.81 6.02
C ASN A 62 17.83 0.46 5.30
N GLN A 63 19.05 -0.08 5.20
CA GLN A 63 19.30 -1.32 4.45
C GLN A 63 18.48 -2.52 4.95
N GLU A 64 18.29 -2.65 6.27
CA GLU A 64 17.51 -3.74 6.86
C GLU A 64 16.02 -3.63 6.50
N GLU A 65 15.47 -2.41 6.55
CA GLU A 65 14.07 -2.14 6.18
C GLU A 65 13.84 -2.36 4.69
N GLN A 66 14.78 -1.96 3.84
CA GLN A 66 14.73 -2.21 2.40
C GLN A 66 14.66 -3.71 2.09
N GLU A 67 15.51 -4.51 2.74
CA GLU A 67 15.54 -5.96 2.56
C GLU A 67 14.24 -6.62 3.02
N LYS A 68 13.71 -6.21 4.18
CA LYS A 68 12.41 -6.71 4.68
C LYS A 68 11.25 -6.37 3.75
N LEU A 69 11.26 -5.18 3.16
CA LEU A 69 10.23 -4.78 2.21
C LEU A 69 10.33 -5.59 0.90
N ARG A 70 11.53 -5.80 0.38
CA ARG A 70 11.78 -6.66 -0.79
C ARG A 70 11.34 -8.10 -0.54
N HIS A 71 11.67 -8.64 0.63
CA HIS A 71 11.21 -9.97 1.01
C HIS A 71 9.67 -10.05 1.03
N SER A 72 8.99 -9.06 1.63
CA SER A 72 7.53 -9.00 1.64
C SER A 72 6.93 -8.94 0.23
N ALA A 73 7.55 -8.18 -0.67
CA ALA A 73 7.16 -8.10 -2.08
C ALA A 73 7.26 -9.46 -2.78
N GLN A 74 8.38 -10.14 -2.58
CA GLN A 74 8.65 -11.45 -3.17
C GLN A 74 7.64 -12.50 -2.69
N THR A 75 7.34 -12.53 -1.39
CA THR A 75 6.34 -13.45 -0.82
C THR A 75 4.96 -13.23 -1.45
N LEU A 76 4.52 -11.98 -1.64
CA LEU A 76 3.24 -11.70 -2.31
C LEU A 76 3.24 -12.17 -3.77
N LYS A 77 4.34 -11.95 -4.50
CA LYS A 77 4.47 -12.42 -5.89
C LYS A 77 4.41 -13.94 -5.99
N GLU A 78 5.05 -14.66 -5.06
CA GLU A 78 4.99 -16.12 -5.03
C GLU A 78 3.56 -16.61 -4.82
N VAL A 79 2.83 -16.03 -3.86
CA VAL A 79 1.42 -16.36 -3.62
C VAL A 79 0.56 -16.07 -4.85
N LEU A 80 0.72 -14.90 -5.48
CA LEU A 80 -0.01 -14.55 -6.71
C LEU A 80 0.26 -15.53 -7.85
N LYS A 81 1.50 -16.04 -7.97
CA LYS A 81 1.89 -17.03 -8.97
C LYS A 81 1.23 -18.38 -8.70
N GLU A 82 1.19 -18.81 -7.45
CA GLU A 82 0.57 -20.08 -7.03
C GLU A 82 -0.94 -20.11 -7.34
N VAL A 83 -1.62 -18.98 -7.21
CA VAL A 83 -3.06 -18.85 -7.50
C VAL A 83 -3.37 -18.46 -8.95
N GLY A 84 -2.35 -18.30 -9.81
CA GLY A 84 -2.52 -18.01 -11.23
C GLY A 84 -2.99 -16.59 -11.56
N LEU A 85 -2.63 -15.60 -10.73
CA LEU A 85 -2.97 -14.19 -10.90
C LEU A 85 -1.79 -13.33 -11.38
N ASN A 86 -0.66 -13.96 -11.76
CA ASN A 86 0.52 -13.32 -12.37
C ASN A 86 0.66 -13.69 -13.84
#